data_AF-A0A1Y3T3L7-F1
#
_entry.id   AF-A0A1Y3T3L7-F1
#
_cell.length_a   1.000
_cell.length_b   1.000
_cell.length_c   1.000
_cell.angle_alpha   90.00
_cell.angle_beta   90.00
_cell.angle_gamma   90.00
#
_symmetry.space_group_name_H-M   'P 1'
#
loop_
_entity.id
_entity.type
_entity.pdbx_description
1 polymer ?
#
loop_
_entity_poly.entity_id
_entity_poly.type
_entity_poly.pdbx_seq_one_letter_code
_entity_poly.pdbx_strand_id
1 'polypeptide(L)'
;MFYSIIGWCYEVFLEVVVYRWGFSNRGVLFGPYCVIYGFGALILIFSLSWLMKKKIRVWKLNITPILVFLGIVVITTVVELAASYIMEATRGEWMWDYTRFAFNFQGRVALNPSIRFGIGGMIFLYILQPLFEKGVRKMPEKVIQAASAILAILLCADVIYLFLK
;
A
#
# COMPACT_ATOMS: atom_id res chain seq x y z
N MET A 1 0.60 0.77 -10.56
CA MET A 1 2.03 0.50 -10.80
C MET A 1 2.95 1.46 -10.06
N PHE A 2 2.80 2.78 -10.21
CA PHE A 2 3.65 3.74 -9.49
C PHE A 2 3.70 3.50 -7.96
N TYR A 3 2.54 3.35 -7.31
CA TYR A 3 2.49 3.05 -5.87
C TYR A 3 3.11 1.69 -5.52
N SER A 4 3.01 0.70 -6.41
CA SER A 4 3.65 -0.61 -6.23
C SER A 4 5.18 -0.50 -6.29
N ILE A 5 5.71 0.38 -7.14
CA ILE A 5 7.15 0.67 -7.25
C ILE A 5 7.64 1.43 -6.01
N ILE A 6 6.88 2.43 -5.53
CA ILE A 6 7.22 3.11 -4.27
C ILE A 6 7.24 2.12 -3.11
N GLY A 7 6.22 1.26 -3.00
CA GLY A 7 6.18 0.21 -1.99
C GLY A 7 7.37 -0.74 -2.09
N TRP A 8 7.78 -1.09 -3.31
CA TRP A 8 8.99 -1.89 -3.53
C TRP A 8 10.26 -1.16 -3.06
N CYS A 9 10.44 0.11 -3.41
CA CYS A 9 11.58 0.90 -2.93
C CYS A 9 11.61 1.02 -1.40
N TYR A 10 10.44 1.13 -0.77
CA TYR A 10 10.31 1.18 0.69
C TYR A 10 10.77 -0.14 1.33
N GLU A 11 10.30 -1.29 0.83
CA GLU A 11 10.71 -2.62 1.30
C GLU A 11 12.22 -2.84 1.13
N VAL A 12 12.75 -2.53 -0.07
CA VAL A 12 14.18 -2.65 -0.35
C VAL A 12 15.01 -1.77 0.58
N PHE A 13 14.57 -0.53 0.84
CA PHE A 13 15.26 0.36 1.78
C PHE A 13 15.25 -0.22 3.21
N LEU A 14 14.11 -0.75 3.67
CA LEU A 14 14.03 -1.39 4.98
C LEU A 14 15.00 -2.57 5.09
N GLU A 15 15.03 -3.46 4.10
CA GLU A 15 15.90 -4.64 4.14
C GLU A 15 17.38 -4.30 4.08
N VAL A 16 17.77 -3.42 3.15
CA VAL A 16 19.18 -3.10 2.90
C VAL A 16 19.73 -2.18 3.99
N VAL A 17 18.97 -1.16 4.39
CA VAL A 17 19.48 -0.08 5.26
C VAL A 17 19.12 -0.31 6.72
N VAL A 18 17.86 -0.67 7.00
CA VAL A 18 17.36 -0.76 8.38
C VAL A 18 17.68 -2.13 8.99
N TYR A 19 17.29 -3.20 8.32
CA TYR A 19 17.48 -4.56 8.80
C TYR A 19 18.86 -5.13 8.45
N ARG A 20 19.54 -4.55 7.45
CA ARG A 20 20.86 -4.98 6.95
C ARG A 20 20.90 -6.46 6.55
N TRP A 21 19.79 -6.96 6.02
CA TRP A 21 19.65 -8.37 5.58
C TRP A 21 20.15 -8.61 4.16
N GLY A 22 20.55 -7.54 3.45
CA GLY A 22 20.88 -7.59 2.03
C GLY A 22 19.66 -7.28 1.16
N PHE A 23 19.82 -7.42 -0.15
CA PHE A 23 18.75 -7.19 -1.11
C PHE A 23 17.90 -8.45 -1.29
N SER A 24 16.60 -8.37 -1.02
CA SER A 24 15.63 -9.40 -1.39
C SER A 24 14.47 -8.78 -2.17
N ASN A 25 14.00 -9.47 -3.21
CA ASN A 25 12.78 -9.05 -3.90
C ASN A 25 11.56 -9.60 -3.16
N ARG A 26 10.95 -8.76 -2.31
CA ARG A 26 9.72 -9.07 -1.57
C ARG A 26 8.47 -9.14 -2.47
N GLY A 27 8.56 -8.66 -3.71
CA GLY A 27 7.47 -8.74 -4.68
C GLY A 27 7.15 -10.19 -5.06
N VAL A 28 5.86 -10.46 -5.31
CA VAL A 28 5.43 -11.76 -5.88
C VAL A 28 5.86 -11.89 -7.34
N LEU A 29 6.04 -10.77 -8.03
CA LEU A 29 6.44 -10.68 -9.43
C LEU A 29 7.95 -10.44 -9.55
N PHE A 30 8.55 -10.76 -10.70
CA PHE A 30 9.99 -10.64 -10.90
C PHE A 30 10.47 -9.18 -10.90
N GLY A 31 9.63 -8.26 -11.39
CA GLY A 31 9.94 -6.85 -11.50
C GLY A 31 9.88 -6.07 -10.18
N PRO A 32 10.31 -4.79 -10.20
CA PRO A 32 10.42 -3.94 -9.01
C PRO A 32 9.07 -3.37 -8.58
N TYR A 33 8.10 -4.24 -8.28
CA TYR A 33 6.76 -3.82 -7.87
C TYR A 33 6.16 -4.74 -6.81
N CYS A 34 5.92 -4.17 -5.62
CA CYS A 34 5.13 -4.79 -4.58
C CYS A 34 3.65 -4.48 -4.83
N VAL A 35 2.98 -5.39 -5.55
CA VAL A 35 1.59 -5.23 -6.01
C VAL A 35 0.63 -4.89 -4.85
N ILE A 36 0.84 -5.46 -3.67
CA ILE A 36 0.04 -5.21 -2.46
C ILE A 36 -0.02 -3.72 -2.06
N TYR A 37 1.10 -3.00 -2.18
CA TYR A 37 1.13 -1.55 -1.91
C TYR A 37 0.33 -0.75 -2.94
N GLY A 38 0.31 -1.22 -4.20
CA GLY A 38 -0.52 -0.64 -5.25
C GLY A 38 -2.01 -0.81 -4.99
N PHE A 39 -2.43 -2.03 -4.67
CA PHE A 39 -3.83 -2.32 -4.32
C PHE A 39 -4.26 -1.57 -3.06
N GLY A 40 -3.45 -1.61 -1.99
CA GLY A 40 -3.72 -0.88 -0.75
C GLY A 40 -3.89 0.62 -0.99
N ALA A 41 -2.97 1.24 -1.74
CA ALA A 41 -3.07 2.64 -2.13
C ALA A 41 -4.37 2.97 -2.86
N LEU A 42 -4.77 2.15 -3.84
CA LEU A 42 -6.02 2.37 -4.58
C LEU A 42 -7.25 2.24 -3.67
N ILE A 43 -7.30 1.22 -2.81
CA ILE A 43 -8.41 1.04 -1.86
C ILE A 43 -8.54 2.27 -0.96
N LEU A 44 -7.43 2.79 -0.43
CA LEU A 44 -7.43 3.98 0.41
C LEU A 44 -7.89 5.23 -0.36
N ILE A 45 -7.40 5.44 -1.58
CA ILE A 45 -7.80 6.58 -2.42
C ILE A 45 -9.31 6.52 -2.73
N PHE A 46 -9.82 5.38 -3.20
CA PHE A 46 -11.23 5.26 -3.56
C PHE A 46 -12.16 5.35 -2.34
N SER A 47 -11.76 4.77 -1.21
CA SER A 47 -12.60 4.72 0.00
C SER A 47 -12.58 6.04 0.78
N LEU A 48 -11.45 6.75 0.81
CA LEU A 48 -11.25 7.90 1.71
C LEU A 48 -11.14 9.25 1.01
N SER A 49 -10.93 9.31 -0.31
CA SER A 49 -10.80 10.59 -1.03
C SER A 49 -12.03 11.49 -0.87
N TRP A 50 -13.23 10.91 -0.83
CA TRP A 50 -14.46 11.66 -0.56
C TRP A 50 -14.50 12.21 0.87
N LEU A 51 -14.08 11.41 1.85
CA LEU A 51 -14.02 11.82 3.25
C LEU A 51 -13.02 12.96 3.45
N MET A 52 -11.85 12.91 2.80
CA MET A 52 -10.85 13.97 2.83
C MET A 52 -11.37 15.30 2.28
N LYS A 53 -12.28 15.28 1.30
CA LYS A 53 -12.90 16.48 0.72
C LYS A 53 -13.95 17.08 1.65
N LYS A 54 -14.57 16.28 2.51
CA LYS A 54 -15.53 16.78 3.51
C LYS A 54 -14.80 17.47 4.63
N LYS A 55 -15.20 18.69 4.98
CA LYS A 55 -14.73 19.39 6.18
C LYS A 55 -15.68 19.12 7.33
N ILE A 56 -15.55 17.95 7.96
CA ILE A 56 -16.34 17.60 9.14
C ILE A 56 -15.74 18.35 10.33
N ARG A 57 -16.51 19.32 10.83
CA ARG A 57 -16.15 20.13 12.00
C ARG A 57 -17.07 19.74 13.16
N VAL A 58 -16.46 19.46 14.30
CA VAL A 58 -17.18 19.38 15.57
C VAL A 58 -16.72 20.59 16.38
N TRP A 59 -17.66 21.46 16.73
CA TRP A 59 -17.38 22.78 17.27
C TRP A 59 -16.50 23.64 16.34
N LYS A 60 -15.24 23.88 16.73
CA LYS A 60 -14.24 24.65 15.96
C LYS A 60 -13.11 23.79 15.40
N LEU A 61 -13.05 22.49 15.72
CA LEU A 61 -11.97 21.59 15.32
C LEU A 61 -12.34 20.77 14.09
N ASN A 62 -11.44 20.73 13.11
CA ASN A 62 -11.57 19.87 11.94
C ASN A 62 -11.17 18.44 12.33
N ILE A 63 -12.17 17.57 12.53
CA ILE A 63 -11.92 16.17 12.91
C ILE A 63 -11.70 15.24 11.70
N THR A 64 -11.83 15.77 10.48
CA THR A 64 -11.64 15.01 9.25
C THR A 64 -10.34 14.20 9.22
N PRO A 65 -9.16 14.74 9.56
CA PRO A 65 -7.92 13.96 9.54
C PRO A 65 -7.92 12.77 10.50
N ILE A 66 -8.60 12.90 11.64
CA ILE A 66 -8.74 11.82 12.62
C ILE A 66 -9.64 10.72 12.04
N LEU A 67 -10.76 11.10 11.42
CA LEU A 67 -11.65 10.14 10.77
C LEU A 67 -10.96 9.42 9.60
N VAL A 68 -10.13 10.14 8.83
CA VAL A 68 -9.34 9.54 7.75
C VAL A 68 -8.30 8.58 8.34
N PHE A 69 -7.59 8.95 9.41
CA PHE A 69 -6.66 8.05 10.10
C PHE A 69 -7.35 6.77 10.58
N LEU A 70 -8.48 6.88 11.27
CA LEU A 70 -9.25 5.72 11.72
C LEU A 70 -9.73 4.87 10.53
N GLY A 71 -10.19 5.51 9.46
CA GLY A 71 -10.56 4.84 8.21
C GLY A 71 -9.40 4.06 7.59
N ILE A 72 -8.19 4.66 7.55
CA ILE A 72 -6.99 3.97 7.06
C ILE A 72 -6.72 2.75 7.93
N VAL A 73 -6.64 2.92 9.26
CA VAL A 73 -6.36 1.81 10.19
C VAL A 73 -7.32 0.66 9.96
N VAL A 74 -8.63 0.93 9.93
CA VAL A 74 -9.65 -0.12 9.71
C VAL A 74 -9.45 -0.80 8.35
N ILE A 75 -9.30 -0.03 7.27
CA ILE A 75 -9.15 -0.59 5.93
C ILE A 75 -7.88 -1.43 5.83
N THR A 76 -6.73 -0.92 6.31
CA THR A 76 -5.47 -1.64 6.21
C THR A 76 -5.48 -2.90 7.07
N THR A 77 -6.06 -2.87 8.28
CA THR A 77 -6.23 -4.07 9.11
C THR A 77 -7.11 -5.11 8.42
N VAL A 78 -8.23 -4.71 7.79
CA VAL A 78 -9.10 -5.65 7.07
C VAL A 78 -8.39 -6.25 5.87
N VAL A 79 -7.69 -5.43 5.08
CA VAL A 79 -6.93 -5.90 3.92
C VAL A 79 -5.80 -6.84 4.34
N GLU A 80 -5.07 -6.50 5.41
CA GLU A 80 -4.00 -7.33 5.96
C GLU A 80 -4.54 -8.69 6.45
N LEU A 81 -5.65 -8.68 7.19
CA LEU A 81 -6.29 -9.90 7.65
C LEU A 81 -6.77 -10.76 6.47
N ALA A 82 -7.46 -10.18 5.50
CA ALA A 82 -7.92 -10.88 4.30
C ALA A 82 -6.74 -11.46 3.50
N ALA A 83 -5.68 -10.67 3.30
CA ALA A 83 -4.46 -11.13 2.62
C ALA A 83 -3.84 -12.32 3.35
N SER A 84 -3.76 -12.28 4.68
CA SER A 84 -3.21 -13.40 5.46
C SER A 84 -4.00 -14.70 5.27
N TYR A 85 -5.34 -14.64 5.18
CA TYR A 85 -6.17 -15.82 4.95
C TYR A 85 -6.05 -16.33 3.52
N ILE A 86 -6.00 -15.43 2.53
CA ILE A 86 -5.78 -15.82 1.12
C ILE A 86 -4.42 -16.52 0.97
N MET A 87 -3.39 -16.00 1.64
CA MET A 87 -2.05 -16.56 1.58
C MET A 87 -1.99 -17.94 2.26
N GLU A 88 -2.59 -18.10 3.44
CA GLU A 88 -2.71 -19.40 4.07
C GLU A 88 -3.48 -20.39 3.20
N ALA A 89 -4.61 -19.99 2.61
CA ALA A 89 -5.40 -20.87 1.76
C ALA A 89 -4.68 -21.29 0.46
N THR A 90 -3.78 -20.44 -0.05
CA THR A 90 -3.09 -20.70 -1.33
C THR A 90 -1.70 -21.32 -1.16
N ARG A 91 -1.00 -21.04 -0.05
CA ARG A 91 0.40 -21.44 0.19
C ARG A 91 0.61 -22.20 1.49
N GLY A 92 -0.42 -22.36 2.32
CA GLY A 92 -0.33 -22.99 3.64
C GLY A 92 0.25 -22.09 4.74
N GLU A 93 0.81 -20.92 4.39
CA GLU A 93 1.46 -19.99 5.32
C GLU A 93 1.25 -18.53 4.87
N TRP A 94 1.49 -17.58 5.79
CA TRP A 94 1.48 -16.14 5.49
C TRP A 94 2.82 -15.48 5.90
N MET A 95 3.09 -14.27 5.37
CA MET A 95 4.45 -13.72 5.35
C MET A 95 4.92 -13.01 6.64
N TRP A 96 4.05 -12.79 7.62
CA TRP A 96 4.37 -12.01 8.82
C TRP A 96 3.76 -12.64 10.06
N ASP A 97 4.42 -12.55 11.22
CA ASP A 97 3.89 -13.06 12.47
C ASP A 97 3.87 -11.98 13.55
N TYR A 98 2.66 -11.64 14.00
CA TYR A 98 2.40 -10.67 15.07
C TYR A 98 2.01 -11.31 16.40
N THR A 99 2.23 -12.61 16.60
CA THR A 99 1.88 -13.33 17.84
C THR A 99 2.52 -12.70 19.09
N ARG A 100 3.71 -12.10 18.93
CA ARG A 100 4.44 -11.41 20.01
C ARG A 100 3.94 -9.98 20.32
N PHE A 101 3.02 -9.44 19.52
CA PHE A 101 2.51 -8.08 19.70
C PHE A 101 1.26 -8.07 20.57
N ALA A 102 1.11 -7.01 21.38
CA ALA A 102 -0.10 -6.77 22.17
C ALA A 102 -1.31 -6.49 21.25
N PHE A 103 -2.49 -6.92 21.69
CA PHE A 103 -3.75 -6.80 20.93
C PHE A 103 -3.64 -7.39 19.52
N ASN A 104 -3.03 -8.57 19.40
CA ASN A 104 -3.00 -9.31 18.15
C ASN A 104 -4.24 -10.20 17.99
N PHE A 105 -4.57 -10.51 16.74
CA PHE A 105 -5.59 -11.48 16.37
C PHE A 105 -4.94 -12.57 15.52
N GLN A 106 -4.88 -13.79 16.06
CA GLN A 106 -4.29 -14.99 15.44
C GLN A 106 -2.84 -14.78 14.93
N GLY A 107 -2.10 -13.82 15.46
CA GLY A 107 -0.79 -13.43 14.91
C GLY A 107 -0.82 -12.80 13.51
N ARG A 108 -2.01 -12.55 12.94
CA ARG A 108 -2.20 -12.02 11.57
C ARG A 108 -2.26 -10.50 11.51
N VAL A 109 -2.90 -9.89 12.49
CA VAL A 109 -3.01 -8.44 12.63
C VAL A 109 -2.77 -8.07 14.08
N ALA A 110 -2.21 -6.88 14.33
CA ALA A 110 -2.04 -6.36 15.67
C ALA A 110 -2.15 -4.84 15.69
N LEU A 111 -2.55 -4.29 16.84
CA LEU A 111 -2.80 -2.84 16.97
C LEU A 111 -1.58 -1.99 16.62
N ASN A 112 -0.39 -2.39 17.05
CA ASN A 112 0.84 -1.61 16.82
C ASN A 112 1.19 -1.52 15.32
N PRO A 113 1.28 -2.63 14.55
CA PRO A 113 1.34 -2.58 13.09
C PRO A 113 0.22 -1.76 12.44
N SER A 114 -1.04 -1.97 12.85
CA SER A 114 -2.18 -1.25 12.26
C SER A 114 -2.09 0.27 12.46
N ILE A 115 -1.61 0.76 13.61
CA ILE A 115 -1.36 2.19 13.84
C ILE A 115 -0.25 2.70 12.92
N ARG A 116 0.83 1.94 12.73
CA ARG A 116 1.93 2.31 11.81
C ARG A 116 1.43 2.43 10.38
N PHE A 117 0.58 1.49 9.92
CA PHE A 117 -0.09 1.59 8.63
C PHE A 117 -1.03 2.79 8.55
N GLY A 118 -1.73 3.12 9.64
CA GLY A 118 -2.49 4.37 9.77
C GLY A 118 -1.65 5.62 9.50
N ILE A 119 -0.49 5.74 10.15
CA ILE A 119 0.43 6.87 9.98
C ILE A 119 1.00 6.90 8.56
N GLY A 120 1.44 5.74 8.05
CA GLY A 120 1.94 5.60 6.68
C GLY A 120 0.89 5.98 5.64
N GLY A 121 -0.35 5.55 5.81
CA GLY A 121 -1.47 5.92 4.95
C GLY A 121 -1.82 7.40 5.02
N MET A 122 -1.65 8.06 6.17
CA MET A 122 -1.83 9.51 6.29
C MET A 122 -0.76 10.26 5.49
N ILE A 123 0.51 9.88 5.63
CA ILE A 123 1.62 10.43 4.85
C ILE A 123 1.35 10.19 3.35
N PHE A 124 0.91 8.99 3.00
CA PHE A 124 0.57 8.65 1.63
C PHE A 124 -0.54 9.55 1.06
N LEU A 125 -1.69 9.63 1.71
CA LEU A 125 -2.85 10.35 1.19
C LEU A 125 -2.68 11.88 1.22
N TYR A 126 -2.03 12.44 2.25
CA TYR A 126 -1.91 13.89 2.40
C TYR A 126 -0.63 14.49 1.82
N ILE A 127 0.41 13.67 1.55
CA ILE A 127 1.69 14.14 1.04
C ILE A 127 2.00 13.50 -0.31
N LEU A 128 2.16 12.17 -0.36
CA LEU A 128 2.62 11.50 -1.59
C LEU A 128 1.60 11.58 -2.73
N GLN A 129 0.32 11.37 -2.45
CA GLN A 129 -0.77 11.45 -3.42
C GLN A 129 -0.87 12.83 -4.09
N PRO A 130 -0.99 13.96 -3.36
CA PRO A 130 -1.08 15.26 -4.00
C PRO A 130 0.22 15.68 -4.71
N LEU A 131 1.39 15.26 -4.23
CA LEU A 131 2.65 15.47 -4.94
C LEU A 131 2.66 14.74 -6.28
N PHE A 132 2.20 13.49 -6.29
CA PHE A 132 2.06 12.70 -7.51
C PHE A 132 1.07 13.34 -8.48
N GLU A 133 -0.12 13.71 -8.02
CA GLU A 133 -1.13 14.38 -8.86
C GLU A 133 -0.59 15.69 -9.46
N LYS A 134 0.17 16.48 -8.69
CA LYS A 134 0.83 17.70 -9.19
C LYS A 134 1.90 17.39 -10.24
N GLY A 135 2.66 16.32 -10.08
CA GLY A 135 3.66 15.87 -11.06
C GLY A 135 3.01 15.44 -12.36
N VAL A 136 2.01 14.56 -12.27
CA VAL A 136 1.28 14.01 -13.44
C VAL A 136 0.56 15.12 -14.20
N ARG A 137 -0.10 16.08 -13.51
CA ARG A 137 -0.79 17.21 -14.16
C ARG A 137 0.12 18.11 -15.00
N LYS A 138 1.44 18.11 -14.75
CA LYS A 138 2.41 18.87 -15.54
C LYS A 138 2.86 18.16 -16.81
N MET A 139 2.54 16.87 -16.94
CA MET A 139 2.96 16.05 -18.08
C MET A 139 1.92 16.10 -19.20
N PRO A 140 2.33 16.09 -20.49
CA PRO A 140 1.41 15.98 -21.60
C PRO A 140 0.64 14.65 -21.54
N GLU A 141 -0.65 14.68 -21.90
CA GLU A 141 -1.52 13.51 -21.83
C GLU A 141 -0.98 12.32 -22.64
N LYS A 142 -0.40 12.59 -23.83
CA LYS A 142 0.25 11.57 -24.67
C LYS A 142 1.39 10.83 -23.94
N VAL A 143 2.17 11.54 -23.11
CA VAL A 143 3.26 10.95 -22.33
C VAL A 143 2.70 10.05 -21.24
N ILE A 144 1.64 10.49 -20.56
CA ILE A 144 0.97 9.71 -19.51
C ILE A 144 0.37 8.43 -20.09
N GLN A 145 -0.33 8.53 -21.23
CA GLN A 145 -0.93 7.38 -21.91
C GLN A 145 0.14 6.39 -22.38
N ALA A 146 1.20 6.87 -23.04
CA ALA A 146 2.30 6.02 -23.49
C ALA A 146 3.00 5.32 -22.32
N ALA A 147 3.35 6.05 -21.26
CA ALA A 147 3.98 5.50 -20.07
C ALA A 147 3.07 4.47 -19.39
N SER A 148 1.77 4.76 -19.25
CA SER A 148 0.81 3.85 -18.65
C SER A 148 0.64 2.56 -19.46
N ALA A 149 0.61 2.66 -20.79
CA ALA A 149 0.53 1.51 -21.69
C ALA A 149 1.78 0.62 -21.60
N ILE A 150 2.97 1.22 -21.65
CA ILE A 150 4.25 0.50 -21.52
C ILE A 150 4.31 -0.23 -20.18
N LEU A 151 3.99 0.47 -19.09
CA LEU A 151 3.97 -0.11 -17.75
C LEU A 151 2.96 -1.27 -17.68
N ALA A 152 1.74 -1.10 -18.20
CA ALA A 152 0.74 -2.16 -18.23
C ALA A 152 1.21 -3.40 -18.99
N ILE A 153 1.84 -3.23 -20.15
CA ILE A 153 2.42 -4.34 -20.93
C ILE A 153 3.50 -5.08 -20.13
N LEU A 154 4.40 -4.34 -19.48
CA LEU A 154 5.45 -4.94 -18.64
C LEU A 154 4.88 -5.74 -17.47
N LEU A 155 3.84 -5.23 -16.81
CA LEU A 155 3.15 -5.94 -15.73
C LEU A 155 2.49 -7.22 -16.25
N CYS A 156 1.79 -7.15 -17.38
CA CYS A 156 1.16 -8.31 -18.00
C CYS A 156 2.20 -9.38 -18.38
N ALA A 157 3.33 -8.96 -18.97
CA ALA A 157 4.41 -9.87 -19.32
C ALA A 157 5.00 -10.59 -18.09
N ASP A 158 5.19 -9.87 -16.98
CA ASP A 158 5.72 -10.46 -15.75
C ASP A 158 4.71 -11.38 -15.05
N VAL A 159 3.42 -11.04 -15.07
CA VAL A 159 2.35 -11.93 -14.60
C VAL A 159 2.32 -13.21 -15.44
N ILE A 160 2.41 -13.12 -16.76
CA ILE A 160 2.48 -14.29 -17.65
C ILE A 160 3.72 -15.13 -17.33
N TYR A 161 4.88 -14.50 -17.15
CA TYR A 161 6.11 -15.19 -16.78
C TYR A 161 5.99 -15.94 -15.45
N LEU A 162 5.34 -15.34 -14.44
CA LEU A 162 5.08 -16.00 -13.16
C LEU A 162 4.25 -17.29 -13.32
N PHE A 163 3.27 -17.32 -14.22
CA PHE A 163 2.43 -18.51 -14.46
C PHE A 163 3.08 -19.58 -15.34
N LEU A 164 4.07 -19.21 -16.16
CA LEU A 164 4.78 -20.14 -17.04
C LEU A 164 5.96 -20.85 -16.35
N LYS A 165 6.31 -20.43 -15.14
CA LYS A 165 7.39 -21.01 -14.32
C LYS A 165 6.84 -22.05 -13.34
#